data_AF-A0AB37H3T5-F1
#
_entry.id   AF-A0AB37H3T5-F1
#
_cell.length_a   1.000
_cell.length_b   1.000
_cell.length_c   1.000
_cell.angle_alpha   90.00
_cell.angle_beta   90.00
_cell.angle_gamma   90.00
#
_symmetry.space_group_name_H-M   'P 1'
#
loop_
_entity.id
_entity.type
_entity.pdbx_description
1 polymer ?
#
loop_
_entity_poly.entity_id
_entity_poly.type
_entity_poly.pdbx_seq_one_letter_code
_entity_poly.pdbx_strand_id
1 'polypeptide(L)' 'MLKEVTVDRVYLAQGVTDLRKSIDGLAALVKEEFELDLFLRVYLFL' A
#
# COMPACT_ATOMS: atom_id res chain seq x y z
N MET A 1 9.97 8.24 13.06
CA MET A 1 9.36 7.01 13.58
C MET A 1 7.85 7.23 13.67
N LEU A 2 7.04 6.29 13.18
CA LEU A 2 5.60 6.33 13.36
C LEU A 2 5.30 6.27 14.87
N LYS A 3 4.39 7.11 15.34
CA LYS A 3 3.97 7.11 16.74
C LYS A 3 3.32 5.76 17.05
N GLU A 4 3.60 5.24 18.24
CA GLU A 4 2.89 4.06 18.74
C GLU A 4 1.41 4.43 18.90
N VAL A 5 0.55 3.83 18.07
CA VAL A 5 -0.89 4.05 18.13
C VAL A 5 -1.50 2.86 18.86
N THR A 6 -2.10 3.12 20.01
CA THR A 6 -2.94 2.13 20.70
C THR A 6 -4.24 2.01 19.92
N VAL A 7 -4.48 0.85 19.31
CA VAL A 7 -5.71 0.58 18.53
C VAL A 7 -6.66 -0.23 19.39
N ASP A 8 -7.74 0.40 19.84
CA ASP A 8 -8.72 -0.26 20.73
C ASP A 8 -9.56 -1.31 19.99
N ARG A 9 -9.82 -1.12 18.69
CA ARG A 9 -10.66 -2.00 17.87
C ARG A 9 -10.24 -1.99 16.41
N VAL A 10 -10.30 -3.16 15.78
CA VAL A 10 -10.07 -3.36 14.34
C VAL A 10 -11.33 -3.95 13.73
N TYR A 11 -11.74 -3.44 12.57
CA TYR A 11 -12.93 -3.91 11.85
C TYR A 11 -12.54 -4.45 10.47
N LEU A 12 -13.22 -5.50 10.04
CA LEU A 12 -13.08 -6.08 8.70
C LEU A 12 -14.24 -5.63 7.82
N ALA A 13 -13.93 -5.11 6.65
CA ALA A 13 -14.93 -4.92 5.60
C ALA A 13 -15.34 -6.30 5.08
N GLN A 14 -16.59 -6.70 5.28
CA GLN A 14 -17.10 -8.03 4.90
C GLN A 14 -17.51 -8.15 3.43
N GLY A 15 -17.44 -7.06 2.67
CA GLY A 15 -17.77 -7.00 1.24
C GLY A 15 -16.54 -6.83 0.36
N VAL A 16 -16.76 -6.94 -0.96
CA VAL A 16 -15.70 -6.64 -1.94
C VAL A 16 -15.32 -5.18 -1.79
N THR A 17 -14.04 -4.94 -1.51
CA THR A 17 -13.47 -3.60 -1.41
C THR A 17 -12.46 -3.43 -2.53
N ASP A 18 -12.65 -2.41 -3.35
CA ASP A 18 -11.67 -2.02 -4.36
C ASP A 18 -10.66 -1.05 -3.74
N LEU A 19 -9.50 -1.57 -3.37
CA LEU A 19 -8.38 -0.80 -2.80
C LEU A 19 -7.35 -0.37 -3.84
N ARG A 20 -7.61 -0.58 -5.14
CA ARG A 20 -6.63 -0.28 -6.20
C ARG A 20 -6.18 1.16 -6.16
N LYS A 21 -7.09 2.12 -5.91
CA LYS A 21 -6.75 3.54 -5.78
C LYS A 21 -5.74 3.84 -4.65
N SER A 22 -5.88 3.19 -3.48
CA SER A 22 -4.94 3.40 -2.37
C SER A 22 -3.58 2.74 -2.64
N ILE A 23 -3.58 1.60 -3.32
CA ILE A 23 -2.36 0.88 -3.70
C ILE A 23 -1.61 1.65 -4.80
N ASP A 24 -2.32 2.09 -5.85
CA ASP A 24 -1.74 2.86 -6.95
C ASP A 24 -1.19 4.20 -6.47
N GLY A 25 -1.92 4.88 -5.57
CA GLY A 25 -1.46 6.12 -4.95
C GLY A 25 -0.18 5.92 -4.12
N LEU A 26 -0.11 4.86 -3.32
CA LEU A 26 1.11 4.53 -2.58
C LEU A 26 2.27 4.16 -3.50
N ALA A 27 2.00 3.38 -4.55
CA ALA A 27 3.00 2.96 -5.51
C ALA A 27 3.59 4.13 -6.30
N ALA A 28 2.78 5.13 -6.63
CA ALA A 28 3.25 6.38 -7.24
C ALA A 28 4.22 7.13 -6.32
N LEU A 29 3.89 7.28 -5.03
CA LEU A 29 4.77 7.92 -4.05
C LEU A 29 6.10 7.18 -3.89
N VAL A 30 6.06 5.85 -3.80
CA VAL A 30 7.29 5.04 -3.69
C VAL A 30 8.15 5.17 -4.95
N LYS A 31 7.52 5.22 -6.13
CA LYS A 31 8.24 5.42 -7.39
C LYS A 31 8.93 6.77 -7.47
N GLU A 32 8.27 7.83 -7.03
CA GLU A 32 8.83 9.19 -7.03
C GLU A 32 9.95 9.34 -5.99
N GLU A 33 9.76 8.82 -4.78
CA GLU A 33 10.73 9.00 -3.68
C GLU A 33 11.96 8.09 -3.78
N PHE A 34 11.82 6.91 -4.40
CA PHE A 34 12.89 5.90 -4.44
C PHE A 34 13.37 5.55 -5.85
N GLU A 35 12.82 6.19 -6.89
CA GLU A 35 13.12 5.88 -8.30
C GLU A 35 12.84 4.40 -8.67
N LEU A 36 11.92 3.75 -7.95
CA LEU A 36 11.57 2.33 -8.11
C LEU A 36 10.26 2.15 -8.87
N ASP A 37 10.27 1.41 -9.98
CA ASP A 37 9.03 1.09 -10.70
C ASP A 37 8.43 -0.25 -10.23
N LEU A 38 7.43 -0.14 -9.35
CA LEU A 38 6.71 -1.27 -8.75
C LEU A 38 5.79 -2.03 -9.73
N PHE A 39 5.54 -1.48 -10.92
CA PHE A 39 4.69 -2.09 -11.95
C PHE A 39 5.49 -2.83 -13.02
N LEU A 40 6.83 -2.82 -12.92
CA LEU A 40 7.66 -3.67 -13.75
C LEU A 40 7.42 -5.14 -13.37
N ARG A 41 6.99 -5.93 -14.36
CA ARG A 41 6.71 -7.38 -14.21
C ARG A 41 7.89 -8.22 -13.70
N VAL A 42 9.08 -7.64 -13.57
CA VAL A 42 10.33 -8.32 -13.21
C VAL A 42 10.53 -8.41 -11.69
N TYR A 43 9.92 -7.54 -10.88
CA TYR A 43 10.19 -7.47 -9.43
C TYR A 43 9.10 -8.07 -8.53
N LEU A 44 8.04 -8.68 -9.08
CA LEU A 44 6.87 -9.07 -8.26
C LEU A 44 6.86 -10.51 -7.74
N PHE A 45 7.92 -11.31 -7.91
CA PHE A 45 8.01 -12.63 -7.27
C PHE A 45 9.45 -13.01 -6.93
N LEU A 46 10.02 -12.35 -5.92
CA LEU A 46 11.05 -12.91 -5.02
C LEU A 46 10.77 -12.43 -3.60
#